data_AF-A0A7Y5K7Q9-F1
#
_entry.id   AF-A0A7Y5K7Q9-F1
#
_cell.length_a   1.000
_cell.length_b   1.000
_cell.length_c   1.000
_cell.angle_alpha   90.00
_cell.angle_beta   90.00
_cell.angle_gamma   90.00
#
_symmetry.space_group_name_H-M   'P 1'
#
loop_
_entity.id
_entity.type
_entity.pdbx_description
1 polymer ?
#
loop_
_entity_poly.entity_id
_entity_poly.type
_entity_poly.pdbx_seq_one_letter_code
_entity_poly.pdbx_strand_id
1 'polypeptide(L)'
;MSAATPQATQAFCARHNLPEHARRVFGKTGWHVSRLGFGCYRIAAGNLAHAEALQFALTNGINLIDTSTNYGDGESEQLVGQVLQELLAQNKLAREEIAVVSKVGYVQGQNLRLAQERERRGMPFPEMVKYMEGCWHCIHPEFLEDQLERSLARLQLSFLDVLLLHNPEYFLSHAKQQHMPLHEARAEYYRRLAAALFFLESKVAEGKLAWYGISSNTFPRANDDSEFTALEEVWKIAERLGAQHHFAVIQFPMNLFESGAVFEKNQSAGRQTLLEFAREHGLATLANRPLNAMTVRDMMRLADFKTMSLQRAEEIYPQQLATLARLEKEFVDRLAPELGLSSRLENFEQIFNWAAQLERGLRFFRDWSHWDHVHQYNITPHCEHALHVLRALTGQAQAWSAWEKRYRSALDEVLQTLSAVHSRNAAEKSRALKARLEHSMPEFAAAPLSQTALRILLNTEGVDAVLLGMRRRSYVTDGLQALRASPLPNKTAGYLLWKN
;
A
#
# COMPACT_ATOMS: atom_id res chain seq x y z
N MET A 1 -4.89 -24.41 6.06
CA MET A 1 -3.91 -24.02 5.02
C MET A 1 -2.59 -23.70 5.72
N SER A 2 -1.45 -24.06 5.14
CA SER A 2 -0.14 -23.88 5.80
C SER A 2 0.56 -22.59 5.37
N ALA A 3 1.63 -22.21 6.06
CA ALA A 3 2.42 -21.00 5.80
C ALA A 3 3.24 -21.11 4.52
N ALA A 4 3.80 -19.99 4.05
CA ALA A 4 4.87 -20.01 3.05
C ALA A 4 6.04 -20.89 3.51
N THR A 5 6.62 -21.68 2.59
CA THR A 5 7.77 -22.55 2.89
C THR A 5 8.97 -22.26 1.98
N PRO A 6 10.22 -22.45 2.45
CA PRO A 6 11.40 -22.29 1.61
C PRO A 6 11.35 -23.10 0.32
N GLN A 7 10.88 -24.35 0.39
CA GLN A 7 10.82 -25.27 -0.75
C GLN A 7 9.77 -24.84 -1.78
N ALA A 8 8.54 -24.52 -1.34
CA ALA A 8 7.47 -24.14 -2.25
C ALA A 8 7.72 -22.77 -2.89
N THR A 9 8.22 -21.80 -2.12
CA THR A 9 8.59 -20.46 -2.65
C THR A 9 9.74 -20.55 -3.65
N GLN A 10 10.73 -21.42 -3.42
CA GLN A 10 11.81 -21.69 -4.38
C GLN A 10 11.28 -22.33 -5.67
N ALA A 11 10.42 -23.34 -5.54
CA ALA A 11 9.78 -24.01 -6.67
C ALA A 11 8.93 -23.04 -7.51
N PHE A 12 8.20 -22.13 -6.85
CA PHE A 12 7.46 -21.06 -7.52
C PHE A 12 8.38 -20.18 -8.36
N CYS A 13 9.46 -19.66 -7.78
CA CYS A 13 10.41 -18.81 -8.51
C CYS A 13 11.01 -19.53 -9.74
N ALA A 14 11.33 -20.82 -9.60
CA ALA A 14 11.84 -21.64 -10.68
C ALA A 14 10.79 -21.84 -11.79
N ARG A 15 9.55 -22.19 -11.43
CA ARG A 15 8.44 -22.39 -12.37
C ARG A 15 8.14 -21.13 -13.20
N HIS A 16 8.29 -19.95 -12.61
CA HIS A 16 8.08 -18.67 -13.30
C HIS A 16 9.33 -18.13 -14.02
N ASN A 17 10.42 -18.90 -14.08
CA ASN A 17 11.70 -18.52 -14.70
C ASN A 17 12.13 -17.11 -14.26
N LEU A 18 12.08 -16.84 -12.95
CA LEU A 18 12.57 -15.57 -12.42
C LEU A 18 14.10 -15.56 -12.47
N PRO A 19 14.71 -14.53 -13.11
CA PRO A 19 16.15 -14.34 -13.06
C PRO A 19 16.66 -14.29 -11.62
N GLU A 20 17.90 -14.68 -11.39
CA GLU A 20 18.50 -14.68 -10.04
C GLU A 20 18.43 -13.29 -9.38
N HIS A 21 18.70 -12.22 -10.14
CA HIS A 21 18.63 -10.85 -9.64
C HIS A 21 17.22 -10.36 -9.33
N ALA A 22 16.18 -11.07 -9.80
CA ALA A 22 14.77 -10.77 -9.62
C ALA A 22 14.14 -11.48 -8.40
N ARG A 23 14.89 -12.36 -7.73
CA ARG A 23 14.45 -13.07 -6.52
C ARG A 23 15.49 -12.99 -5.41
N ARG A 24 15.08 -13.25 -4.16
CA ARG A 24 16.00 -13.23 -3.01
C ARG A 24 15.50 -14.13 -1.90
N VAL A 25 16.43 -14.64 -1.09
CA VAL A 25 16.10 -15.24 0.20
C VAL A 25 15.68 -14.13 1.16
N PHE A 26 14.49 -14.25 1.74
CA PHE A 26 13.83 -13.18 2.48
C PHE A 26 14.28 -13.15 3.95
N GLY A 27 15.48 -12.61 4.20
CA GLY A 27 16.11 -12.61 5.52
C GLY A 27 16.23 -14.02 6.11
N LYS A 28 16.07 -14.14 7.43
CA LYS A 28 16.14 -15.41 8.17
C LYS A 28 14.91 -16.31 8.00
N THR A 29 13.89 -15.89 7.25
CA THR A 29 12.71 -16.73 6.96
C THR A 29 13.03 -17.90 6.04
N GLY A 30 14.11 -17.79 5.25
CA GLY A 30 14.50 -18.80 4.26
C GLY A 30 13.62 -18.85 3.00
N TRP A 31 12.57 -18.04 2.92
CA TRP A 31 11.67 -18.01 1.76
C TRP A 31 12.33 -17.37 0.54
N HIS A 32 12.06 -17.90 -0.65
CA HIS A 32 12.48 -17.28 -1.90
C HIS A 32 11.38 -16.37 -2.44
N VAL A 33 11.56 -15.06 -2.35
CA VAL A 33 10.55 -14.09 -2.78
C VAL A 33 10.99 -13.37 -4.06
N SER A 34 10.03 -12.95 -4.87
CA SER A 34 10.23 -11.94 -5.90
C SER A 34 10.66 -10.63 -5.25
N ARG A 35 11.68 -9.96 -5.81
CA ARG A 35 12.16 -8.68 -5.27
C ARG A 35 11.20 -7.52 -5.50
N LEU A 36 10.12 -7.75 -6.24
CA LEU A 36 8.95 -6.88 -6.30
C LEU A 36 7.80 -7.57 -5.55
N GLY A 37 7.20 -6.88 -4.59
CA GLY A 37 6.00 -7.31 -3.89
C GLY A 37 4.77 -6.51 -4.34
N PHE A 38 3.60 -7.14 -4.27
CA PHE A 38 2.33 -6.50 -4.56
C PHE A 38 1.83 -5.70 -3.35
N GLY A 39 1.97 -4.38 -3.41
CA GLY A 39 1.43 -3.47 -2.40
C GLY A 39 -0.06 -3.26 -2.61
N CYS A 40 -0.86 -3.51 -1.58
CA CYS A 40 -2.31 -3.46 -1.66
C CYS A 40 -2.91 -2.12 -1.20
N TYR A 41 -2.10 -1.08 -0.99
CA TYR A 41 -2.64 0.24 -0.67
C TYR A 41 -3.53 0.76 -1.81
N ARG A 42 -4.76 1.16 -1.47
CA ARG A 42 -5.81 1.62 -2.40
C ARG A 42 -6.31 0.55 -3.39
N ILE A 43 -6.21 -0.73 -3.03
CA ILE A 43 -7.04 -1.77 -3.64
C ILE A 43 -8.21 -2.09 -2.71
N ALA A 44 -9.29 -2.62 -3.29
CA ALA A 44 -10.53 -2.88 -2.59
C ALA A 44 -11.26 -4.06 -3.24
N ALA A 45 -11.92 -4.88 -2.42
CA ALA A 45 -12.80 -5.95 -2.86
C ALA A 45 -13.94 -5.41 -3.73
N GLY A 46 -14.46 -6.23 -4.65
CA GLY A 46 -15.54 -5.84 -5.56
C GLY A 46 -15.12 -4.98 -6.77
N ASN A 47 -13.87 -4.50 -6.82
CA ASN A 47 -13.27 -3.87 -7.99
C ASN A 47 -12.54 -4.91 -8.87
N LEU A 48 -13.07 -5.16 -10.06
CA LEU A 48 -12.55 -6.19 -10.97
C LEU A 48 -11.12 -5.90 -11.44
N ALA A 49 -10.77 -4.65 -11.71
CA ALA A 49 -9.42 -4.30 -12.16
C ALA A 49 -8.36 -4.55 -11.07
N HIS A 50 -8.73 -4.37 -9.80
CA HIS A 50 -7.87 -4.70 -8.67
C HIS A 50 -7.65 -6.22 -8.55
N ALA A 51 -8.73 -7.01 -8.67
CA ALA A 51 -8.66 -8.47 -8.66
C ALA A 51 -7.80 -9.00 -9.83
N GLU A 52 -8.04 -8.52 -11.04
CA GLU A 52 -7.27 -8.89 -12.24
C GLU A 52 -5.79 -8.53 -12.09
N ALA A 53 -5.46 -7.38 -11.50
CA ALA A 53 -4.07 -6.98 -11.27
C ALA A 53 -3.38 -7.94 -10.30
N LEU A 54 -4.00 -8.28 -9.17
CA LEU A 54 -3.43 -9.21 -8.20
C LEU A 54 -3.29 -10.63 -8.79
N GLN A 55 -4.34 -11.12 -9.46
CA GLN A 55 -4.29 -12.42 -10.15
C GLN A 55 -3.16 -12.47 -11.18
N PHE A 56 -3.04 -11.42 -11.99
CA PHE A 56 -1.98 -11.33 -13.00
C PHE A 56 -0.59 -11.30 -12.36
N ALA A 57 -0.39 -10.57 -11.26
CA ALA A 57 0.88 -10.54 -10.53
C ALA A 57 1.27 -11.94 -10.01
N LEU A 58 0.36 -12.62 -9.31
CA LEU A 58 0.60 -13.93 -8.71
C LEU A 58 0.88 -15.01 -9.76
N THR A 59 0.25 -14.91 -10.93
CA THR A 59 0.45 -15.86 -12.03
C THR A 59 1.64 -15.53 -12.94
N ASN A 60 2.35 -14.41 -12.71
CA ASN A 60 3.47 -13.97 -13.54
C ASN A 60 4.80 -13.79 -12.76
N GLY A 61 4.90 -14.41 -11.58
CA GLY A 61 6.14 -14.52 -10.82
C GLY A 61 6.30 -13.51 -9.68
N ILE A 62 5.23 -12.87 -9.22
CA ILE A 62 5.23 -12.15 -7.93
C ILE A 62 4.64 -13.08 -6.88
N ASN A 63 5.35 -13.32 -5.78
CA ASN A 63 4.86 -14.17 -4.68
C ASN A 63 4.92 -13.51 -3.28
N LEU A 64 5.04 -12.18 -3.24
CA LEU A 64 5.00 -11.41 -2.01
C LEU A 64 3.83 -10.44 -2.08
N ILE A 65 2.93 -10.50 -1.10
CA ILE A 65 1.77 -9.61 -0.95
C ILE A 65 1.96 -8.77 0.31
N ASP A 66 1.70 -7.47 0.21
CA ASP A 66 1.71 -6.53 1.34
C ASP A 66 0.37 -5.81 1.47
N THR A 67 -0.36 -6.10 2.54
CA THR A 67 -1.68 -5.51 2.85
C THR A 67 -1.70 -4.95 4.28
N SER A 68 -2.84 -4.42 4.74
CA SER A 68 -3.03 -3.97 6.12
C SER A 68 -4.51 -3.89 6.46
N THR A 69 -4.81 -4.05 7.75
CA THR A 69 -6.16 -3.94 8.34
C THR A 69 -6.87 -2.61 8.01
N ASN A 70 -6.15 -1.50 7.85
CA ASN A 70 -6.77 -0.20 7.57
C ASN A 70 -6.90 0.15 6.08
N TYR A 71 -6.33 -0.65 5.18
CA TYR A 71 -6.42 -0.38 3.74
C TYR A 71 -7.84 -0.63 3.23
N GLY A 72 -8.53 0.45 2.88
CA GLY A 72 -9.94 0.40 2.48
C GLY A 72 -10.83 -0.15 3.59
N ASP A 73 -10.55 0.14 4.86
CA ASP A 73 -11.31 -0.40 6.01
C ASP A 73 -11.37 -1.95 6.02
N GLY A 74 -10.30 -2.59 5.54
CA GLY A 74 -10.15 -4.05 5.45
C GLY A 74 -10.49 -4.65 4.08
N GLU A 75 -11.03 -3.87 3.14
CA GLU A 75 -11.37 -4.35 1.78
C GLU A 75 -10.16 -4.89 1.00
N SER A 76 -8.96 -4.35 1.27
CA SER A 76 -7.71 -4.84 0.69
C SER A 76 -7.41 -6.29 1.09
N GLU A 77 -7.57 -6.62 2.38
CA GLU A 77 -7.40 -7.99 2.88
C GLU A 77 -8.47 -8.93 2.33
N GLN A 78 -9.71 -8.46 2.24
CA GLN A 78 -10.81 -9.23 1.64
C GLN A 78 -10.52 -9.59 0.17
N LEU A 79 -10.02 -8.63 -0.61
CA LEU A 79 -9.65 -8.86 -2.01
C LEU A 79 -8.52 -9.89 -2.12
N VAL A 80 -7.48 -9.76 -1.28
CA VAL A 80 -6.37 -10.72 -1.25
C VAL A 80 -6.89 -12.12 -0.93
N GLY A 81 -7.76 -12.26 0.07
CA GLY A 81 -8.37 -13.54 0.43
C GLY A 81 -9.17 -14.15 -0.72
N GLN A 82 -10.05 -13.37 -1.36
CA GLN A 82 -10.86 -13.80 -2.51
C GLN A 82 -9.96 -14.31 -3.66
N VAL A 83 -8.96 -13.53 -4.06
CA VAL A 83 -8.06 -13.89 -5.16
C VAL A 83 -7.23 -15.14 -4.84
N LEU A 84 -6.74 -15.27 -3.60
CA LEU A 84 -6.01 -16.48 -3.19
C LEU A 84 -6.91 -17.71 -3.25
N GLN A 85 -8.14 -17.66 -2.70
CA GLN A 85 -9.08 -18.78 -2.77
C GLN A 85 -9.42 -19.16 -4.22
N GLU A 86 -9.64 -18.18 -5.09
CA GLU A 86 -9.90 -18.42 -6.52
C GLU A 86 -8.74 -19.14 -7.21
N LEU A 87 -7.50 -18.68 -7.00
CA LEU A 87 -6.32 -19.27 -7.65
C LEU A 87 -5.97 -20.66 -7.07
N LEU A 88 -6.20 -20.88 -5.77
CA LEU A 88 -6.08 -22.19 -5.13
C LEU A 88 -7.10 -23.18 -5.69
N ALA A 89 -8.38 -22.78 -5.78
CA ALA A 89 -9.44 -23.63 -6.35
C ALA A 89 -9.19 -23.97 -7.83
N GLN A 90 -8.51 -23.09 -8.57
CA GLN A 90 -8.12 -23.31 -9.96
C GLN A 90 -6.80 -24.07 -10.12
N ASN A 91 -6.15 -24.49 -9.02
CA ASN A 91 -4.82 -25.11 -9.01
C ASN A 91 -3.74 -24.27 -9.74
N LYS A 92 -3.86 -22.94 -9.71
CA LYS A 92 -2.90 -22.02 -10.34
C LYS A 92 -1.73 -21.65 -9.42
N LEU A 93 -1.90 -21.83 -8.11
CA LEU A 93 -0.87 -21.67 -7.10
C LEU A 93 -1.15 -22.60 -5.90
N ALA A 94 -0.13 -22.84 -5.08
CA ALA A 94 -0.27 -23.41 -3.74
C ALA A 94 -0.10 -22.32 -2.68
N ARG A 95 -0.72 -22.47 -1.50
CA ARG A 95 -0.68 -21.44 -0.45
C ARG A 95 0.75 -21.22 0.03
N GLU A 96 1.52 -22.29 0.10
CA GLU A 96 2.90 -22.36 0.58
C GLU A 96 3.88 -21.61 -0.35
N GLU A 97 3.44 -21.26 -1.55
CA GLU A 97 4.25 -20.55 -2.55
C GLU A 97 4.24 -19.03 -2.37
N ILE A 98 3.27 -18.50 -1.61
CA ILE A 98 2.98 -17.07 -1.51
C ILE A 98 3.23 -16.59 -0.08
N ALA A 99 4.04 -15.54 0.07
CA ALA A 99 4.23 -14.85 1.34
C ALA A 99 3.23 -13.68 1.49
N VAL A 100 2.41 -13.71 2.52
CA VAL A 100 1.40 -12.70 2.83
C VAL A 100 1.80 -11.89 4.07
N VAL A 101 2.12 -10.62 3.86
CA VAL A 101 2.42 -9.65 4.90
C VAL A 101 1.18 -8.79 5.17
N SER A 102 0.66 -8.81 6.39
CA SER A 102 -0.33 -7.82 6.85
C SER A 102 0.22 -6.94 7.97
N LYS A 103 -0.51 -5.89 8.33
CA LYS A 103 -0.13 -4.91 9.35
C LYS A 103 -1.31 -4.44 10.18
N VAL A 104 -1.04 -4.16 11.44
CA VAL A 104 -1.99 -3.71 12.45
C VAL A 104 -1.44 -2.51 13.22
N GLY A 105 -2.31 -1.59 13.61
CA GLY A 105 -1.93 -0.45 14.45
C GLY A 105 -2.90 0.72 14.30
N TYR A 106 -3.35 0.97 13.08
CA TYR A 106 -4.32 2.03 12.79
C TYR A 106 -5.72 1.70 13.32
N VAL A 107 -6.32 2.67 14.00
CA VAL A 107 -7.68 2.61 14.52
C VAL A 107 -8.48 3.70 13.79
N GLN A 108 -9.03 3.30 12.64
CA GLN A 108 -9.81 4.11 11.69
C GLN A 108 -11.06 3.33 11.28
N GLY A 109 -12.02 3.99 10.62
CA GLY A 109 -13.18 3.29 10.04
C GLY A 109 -13.96 2.42 11.04
N GLN A 110 -14.15 1.14 10.73
CA GLN A 110 -14.78 0.16 11.60
C GLN A 110 -14.06 -0.01 12.94
N ASN A 111 -12.72 0.00 12.94
CA ASN A 111 -11.94 -0.14 14.17
C ASN A 111 -12.12 1.07 15.09
N LEU A 112 -12.26 2.27 14.54
CA LEU A 112 -12.57 3.47 15.32
C LEU A 112 -13.97 3.38 15.94
N ARG A 113 -14.97 2.95 15.17
CA ARG A 113 -16.33 2.72 15.70
C ARG A 113 -16.33 1.71 16.85
N LEU A 114 -15.60 0.60 16.69
CA LEU A 114 -15.44 -0.41 17.73
C LEU A 114 -14.76 0.15 18.98
N ALA A 115 -13.65 0.88 18.83
CA ALA A 115 -12.94 1.48 19.95
C ALA A 115 -13.82 2.48 20.73
N GLN A 116 -14.58 3.32 20.02
CA GLN A 116 -15.52 4.27 20.62
C GLN A 116 -16.69 3.58 21.33
N GLU A 117 -17.22 2.49 20.76
CA GLU A 117 -18.26 1.69 21.40
C GLU A 117 -17.75 1.05 22.70
N ARG A 118 -16.55 0.50 22.68
CA ARG A 118 -15.89 -0.07 23.85
C ARG A 118 -15.63 0.97 24.95
N GLU A 119 -15.18 2.17 24.59
CA GLU A 119 -15.05 3.30 25.52
C GLU A 119 -16.38 3.65 26.18
N ARG A 120 -17.46 3.77 25.40
CA ARG A 120 -18.81 4.08 25.92
C ARG A 120 -19.35 3.01 26.87
N ARG A 121 -18.91 1.75 26.72
CA ARG A 121 -19.26 0.63 27.60
C ARG A 121 -18.34 0.50 28.82
N GLY A 122 -17.36 1.40 29.00
CA GLY A 122 -16.41 1.33 30.11
C GLY A 122 -15.37 0.22 29.96
N MET A 123 -15.16 -0.31 28.76
CA MET A 123 -14.18 -1.38 28.47
C MET A 123 -13.22 -0.98 27.34
N PRO A 124 -12.53 0.17 27.43
CA PRO A 124 -11.64 0.63 26.37
C PRO A 124 -10.52 -0.37 26.11
N PHE A 125 -10.03 -0.42 24.87
CA PHE A 125 -8.73 -1.04 24.62
C PHE A 125 -7.65 -0.25 25.38
N PRO A 126 -6.77 -0.91 26.15
CA PRO A 126 -5.71 -0.21 26.85
C PRO A 126 -4.75 0.51 25.89
N GLU A 127 -4.11 1.56 26.40
CA GLU A 127 -3.01 2.27 25.71
C GLU A 127 -3.35 2.90 24.35
N MET A 128 -4.64 3.10 24.06
CA MET A 128 -5.13 3.77 22.85
C MET A 128 -4.53 5.18 22.69
N VAL A 129 -3.93 5.44 21.53
CA VAL A 129 -3.33 6.73 21.16
C VAL A 129 -4.28 7.49 20.25
N LYS A 130 -4.81 8.61 20.73
CA LYS A 130 -5.74 9.47 19.97
C LYS A 130 -4.96 10.55 19.20
N TYR A 131 -4.27 10.14 18.14
CA TYR A 131 -3.34 10.99 17.40
C TYR A 131 -4.02 12.20 16.72
N MET A 132 -5.14 11.99 16.03
CA MET A 132 -5.96 13.06 15.47
C MET A 132 -7.41 12.62 15.27
N GLU A 133 -8.30 13.57 14.95
CA GLU A 133 -9.70 13.26 14.63
C GLU A 133 -9.78 12.27 13.47
N GLY A 134 -10.58 11.21 13.64
CA GLY A 134 -10.73 10.14 12.65
C GLY A 134 -9.54 9.17 12.53
N CYS A 135 -8.44 9.36 13.28
CA CYS A 135 -7.28 8.48 13.23
C CYS A 135 -6.66 8.28 14.62
N TRP A 136 -6.96 7.14 15.24
CA TRP A 136 -6.32 6.66 16.46
C TRP A 136 -5.30 5.56 16.13
N HIS A 137 -4.54 5.12 17.13
CA HIS A 137 -3.52 4.08 17.00
C HIS A 137 -3.43 3.21 18.26
N CYS A 138 -3.22 1.91 18.10
CA CYS A 138 -3.02 0.99 19.22
C CYS A 138 -2.20 -0.23 18.81
N ILE A 139 -1.25 -0.62 19.66
CA ILE A 139 -0.46 -1.86 19.56
C ILE A 139 -0.53 -2.70 20.84
N HIS A 140 -1.50 -2.41 21.72
CA HIS A 140 -1.68 -3.19 22.94
C HIS A 140 -2.10 -4.63 22.60
N PRO A 141 -1.61 -5.67 23.31
CA PRO A 141 -1.94 -7.08 23.04
C PRO A 141 -3.44 -7.38 22.84
N GLU A 142 -4.32 -6.77 23.64
CA GLU A 142 -5.77 -6.97 23.50
C GLU A 142 -6.31 -6.49 22.14
N PHE A 143 -5.81 -5.36 21.64
CA PHE A 143 -6.19 -4.87 20.31
C PHE A 143 -5.54 -5.72 19.21
N LEU A 144 -4.29 -6.14 19.40
CA LEU A 144 -3.59 -6.99 18.43
C LEU A 144 -4.28 -8.35 18.25
N GLU A 145 -4.82 -8.97 19.31
CA GLU A 145 -5.60 -10.20 19.22
C GLU A 145 -6.85 -10.02 18.35
N ASP A 146 -7.71 -9.04 18.69
CA ASP A 146 -8.93 -8.76 17.93
C ASP A 146 -8.64 -8.52 16.44
N GLN A 147 -7.58 -7.77 16.15
CA GLN A 147 -7.22 -7.44 14.78
C GLN A 147 -6.59 -8.60 14.02
N LEU A 148 -5.78 -9.45 14.66
CA LEU A 148 -5.23 -10.66 14.03
C LEU A 148 -6.37 -11.60 13.61
N GLU A 149 -7.35 -11.84 14.48
CA GLU A 149 -8.49 -12.70 14.16
C GLU A 149 -9.33 -12.17 12.99
N ARG A 150 -9.61 -10.86 13.00
CA ARG A 150 -10.34 -10.21 11.89
C ARG A 150 -9.54 -10.21 10.60
N SER A 151 -8.22 -10.00 10.66
CA SER A 151 -7.32 -10.07 9.50
C SER A 151 -7.35 -11.46 8.88
N LEU A 152 -7.21 -12.51 9.70
CA LEU A 152 -7.29 -13.90 9.26
C LEU A 152 -8.64 -14.20 8.59
N ALA A 153 -9.74 -13.74 9.17
CA ALA A 153 -11.08 -13.89 8.60
C ALA A 153 -11.21 -13.19 7.23
N ARG A 154 -10.77 -11.92 7.10
CA ARG A 154 -10.82 -11.19 5.82
C ARG A 154 -9.93 -11.82 4.75
N LEU A 155 -8.72 -12.25 5.13
CA LEU A 155 -7.80 -12.96 4.24
C LEU A 155 -8.25 -14.38 3.92
N GLN A 156 -9.26 -14.91 4.62
CA GLN A 156 -9.70 -16.30 4.52
C GLN A 156 -8.54 -17.29 4.78
N LEU A 157 -7.72 -17.00 5.79
CA LEU A 157 -6.57 -17.80 6.17
C LEU A 157 -6.72 -18.31 7.61
N SER A 158 -6.27 -19.53 7.86
CA SER A 158 -6.10 -20.03 9.24
C SER A 158 -4.80 -19.53 9.88
N PHE A 159 -3.92 -18.92 9.09
CA PHE A 159 -2.54 -18.62 9.44
C PHE A 159 -2.01 -17.42 8.65
N LEU A 160 -1.23 -16.54 9.28
CA LEU A 160 -0.59 -15.40 8.62
C LEU A 160 0.93 -15.59 8.53
N ASP A 161 1.53 -15.30 7.36
CA ASP A 161 2.98 -15.46 7.18
C ASP A 161 3.75 -14.39 7.97
N VAL A 162 3.35 -13.13 7.84
CA VAL A 162 3.99 -12.01 8.55
C VAL A 162 2.96 -11.00 9.03
N LEU A 163 3.07 -10.59 10.30
CA LEU A 163 2.33 -9.45 10.84
C LEU A 163 3.30 -8.35 11.26
N LEU A 164 3.10 -7.13 10.74
CA LEU A 164 3.87 -5.96 11.11
C LEU A 164 3.07 -5.05 12.05
N LEU A 165 3.71 -4.53 13.10
CA LEU A 165 3.21 -3.36 13.80
C LEU A 165 3.33 -2.14 12.88
N HIS A 166 2.23 -1.47 12.60
CA HIS A 166 2.13 -0.40 11.61
C HIS A 166 2.29 0.96 12.27
N ASN A 167 3.40 1.63 11.96
CA ASN A 167 3.78 2.97 12.43
C ASN A 167 3.64 3.16 13.95
N PRO A 168 4.26 2.30 14.78
CA PRO A 168 4.18 2.42 16.23
C PRO A 168 4.67 3.79 16.74
N GLU A 169 5.52 4.49 15.98
CA GLU A 169 6.01 5.84 16.30
C GLU A 169 4.89 6.89 16.49
N TYR A 170 3.63 6.62 16.11
CA TYR A 170 2.52 7.53 16.38
C TYR A 170 2.30 7.81 17.87
N PHE A 171 2.74 6.88 18.74
CA PHE A 171 2.84 7.18 20.17
C PHE A 171 3.83 8.32 20.45
N LEU A 172 5.02 8.32 19.83
CA LEU A 172 6.01 9.39 19.98
C LEU A 172 5.50 10.72 19.43
N SER A 173 4.82 10.69 18.27
CA SER A 173 4.16 11.88 17.71
C SER A 173 3.14 12.47 18.68
N HIS A 174 2.31 11.61 19.29
CA HIS A 174 1.34 12.03 20.30
C HIS A 174 2.02 12.54 21.58
N ALA A 175 3.03 11.83 22.10
CA ALA A 175 3.76 12.24 23.30
C ALA A 175 4.42 13.62 23.12
N LYS A 176 4.95 13.91 21.93
CA LYS A 176 5.48 15.23 21.54
C LYS A 176 4.40 16.31 21.56
N GLN A 177 3.20 16.02 21.03
CA GLN A 177 2.05 16.94 21.09
C GLN A 177 1.59 17.20 22.54
N GLN A 178 1.74 16.21 23.42
CA GLN A 178 1.45 16.34 24.85
C GLN A 178 2.62 16.91 25.67
N HIS A 179 3.70 17.36 25.02
CA HIS A 179 4.90 17.90 25.65
C HIS A 179 5.57 16.95 26.68
N MET A 180 5.42 15.64 26.50
CA MET A 180 6.08 14.64 27.34
C MET A 180 7.61 14.73 27.17
N PRO A 181 8.40 14.65 28.25
CA PRO A 181 9.85 14.57 28.15
C PRO A 181 10.30 13.41 27.27
N LEU A 182 11.24 13.65 26.33
CA LEU A 182 11.63 12.65 25.32
C LEU A 182 12.12 11.33 25.93
N HIS A 183 12.83 11.39 27.05
CA HIS A 183 13.33 10.19 27.72
C HIS A 183 12.19 9.31 28.29
N GLU A 184 11.16 9.92 28.86
CA GLU A 184 9.94 9.22 29.33
C GLU A 184 9.15 8.66 28.15
N ALA A 185 8.97 9.45 27.09
CA ALA A 185 8.29 9.01 25.88
C ALA A 185 9.01 7.81 25.25
N ARG A 186 10.34 7.83 25.14
CA ARG A 186 11.11 6.70 24.62
C ARG A 186 11.02 5.47 25.51
N ALA A 187 11.11 5.64 26.84
CA ALA A 187 10.96 4.53 27.77
C ALA A 187 9.60 3.84 27.64
N GLU A 188 8.51 4.62 27.61
CA GLU A 188 7.16 4.10 27.45
C GLU A 188 6.95 3.47 26.06
N TYR A 189 7.48 4.10 25.00
CA TYR A 189 7.41 3.59 23.64
C TYR A 189 8.01 2.17 23.52
N TYR A 190 9.23 1.98 24.03
CA TYR A 190 9.90 0.69 23.98
C TYR A 190 9.29 -0.34 24.94
N ARG A 191 8.68 0.09 26.07
CA ARG A 191 7.88 -0.80 26.91
C ARG A 191 6.66 -1.33 26.16
N ARG A 192 5.92 -0.47 25.44
CA ARG A 192 4.77 -0.86 24.60
C ARG A 192 5.18 -1.82 23.50
N LEU A 193 6.29 -1.54 22.81
CA LEU A 193 6.85 -2.45 21.80
C LEU A 193 7.22 -3.80 22.40
N ALA A 194 7.84 -3.84 23.58
CA ALA A 194 8.17 -5.11 24.24
C ALA A 194 6.92 -5.96 24.55
N ALA A 195 5.85 -5.33 25.06
CA ALA A 195 4.58 -6.03 25.29
C ALA A 195 3.96 -6.56 23.98
N ALA A 196 3.99 -5.75 22.93
CA ALA A 196 3.49 -6.15 21.61
C ALA A 196 4.31 -7.31 21.00
N LEU A 197 5.65 -7.24 21.05
CA LEU A 197 6.50 -8.30 20.50
C LEU A 197 6.37 -9.60 21.30
N PHE A 198 6.24 -9.54 22.62
CA PHE A 198 5.97 -10.70 23.46
C PHE A 198 4.65 -11.39 23.07
N PHE A 199 3.59 -10.60 22.86
CA PHE A 199 2.32 -11.11 22.36
C PHE A 199 2.45 -11.77 20.97
N LEU A 200 3.16 -11.13 20.04
CA LEU A 200 3.35 -11.69 18.69
C LEU A 200 4.14 -13.00 18.72
N GLU A 201 5.16 -13.10 19.58
CA GLU A 201 5.90 -14.34 19.81
C GLU A 201 4.98 -15.46 20.36
N SER A 202 4.04 -15.13 21.25
CA SER A 202 3.04 -16.09 21.72
C SER A 202 2.14 -16.59 20.58
N LYS A 203 1.79 -15.73 19.62
CA LYS A 203 1.01 -16.12 18.42
C LYS A 203 1.78 -16.98 17.43
N VAL A 204 3.10 -16.88 17.44
CA VAL A 204 3.94 -17.85 16.73
C VAL A 204 3.91 -19.20 17.43
N ALA A 205 4.05 -19.23 18.76
CA ALA A 205 3.96 -20.47 19.53
C ALA A 205 2.59 -21.17 19.42
N GLU A 206 1.50 -20.40 19.31
CA GLU A 206 0.14 -20.90 19.05
C GLU A 206 -0.07 -21.39 17.60
N GLY A 207 0.89 -21.14 16.70
CA GLY A 207 0.76 -21.49 15.29
C GLY A 207 -0.29 -20.67 14.54
N LYS A 208 -0.52 -19.41 14.93
CA LYS A 208 -1.34 -18.44 14.15
C LYS A 208 -0.49 -17.55 13.22
N LEU A 209 0.81 -17.44 13.49
CA LEU A 209 1.75 -16.52 12.84
C LEU A 209 3.10 -17.20 12.58
N ALA A 210 3.77 -16.94 11.45
CA ALA A 210 5.13 -17.49 11.21
C ALA A 210 6.22 -16.52 11.66
N TRP A 211 6.10 -15.25 11.26
CA TRP A 211 7.07 -14.21 11.60
C TRP A 211 6.36 -12.91 11.92
N TYR A 212 7.06 -12.00 12.57
CA TYR A 212 6.55 -10.66 12.81
C TYR A 212 7.62 -9.59 12.63
N GLY A 213 7.17 -8.34 12.66
CA GLY A 213 8.00 -7.22 12.30
C GLY A 213 7.41 -5.87 12.63
N ILE A 214 8.05 -4.83 12.13
CA ILE A 214 7.59 -3.44 12.26
C ILE A 214 7.64 -2.77 10.89
N SER A 215 6.58 -2.04 10.56
CA SER A 215 6.60 -1.04 9.50
C SER A 215 6.71 0.32 10.16
N SER A 216 7.81 1.04 9.93
CA SER A 216 8.01 2.38 10.51
C SER A 216 8.50 3.35 9.46
N ASN A 217 7.91 4.55 9.43
CA ASN A 217 8.36 5.65 8.59
C ASN A 217 9.62 6.31 9.14
N THR A 218 9.98 6.05 10.38
CA THR A 218 11.09 6.73 11.05
C THR A 218 12.36 5.89 11.11
N PHE A 219 12.33 4.60 10.74
CA PHE A 219 13.54 3.78 10.60
C PHE A 219 14.67 4.44 9.79
N PRO A 220 14.40 5.16 8.67
CA PRO A 220 15.46 5.80 7.88
C PRO A 220 15.91 7.18 8.39
N ARG A 221 15.33 7.71 9.48
CA ARG A 221 15.58 9.09 9.95
C ARG A 221 16.79 9.18 10.87
N ALA A 222 17.28 10.39 11.11
CA ALA A 222 18.39 10.65 12.03
C ALA A 222 18.07 10.22 13.46
N ASN A 223 19.10 9.82 14.21
CA ASN A 223 18.95 9.27 15.58
C ASN A 223 18.50 10.31 16.63
N ASP A 224 18.63 11.60 16.31
CA ASP A 224 18.20 12.73 17.12
C ASP A 224 16.74 13.15 16.86
N ASP A 225 16.07 12.56 15.87
CA ASP A 225 14.64 12.74 15.66
C ASP A 225 13.87 12.24 16.90
N SER A 226 13.01 13.10 17.44
CA SER A 226 12.14 12.81 18.58
C SER A 226 11.20 11.62 18.36
N GLU A 227 10.89 11.31 17.10
CA GLU A 227 9.96 10.26 16.67
C GLU A 227 10.71 9.04 16.08
N PHE A 228 12.04 9.01 16.19
CA PHE A 228 12.88 7.93 15.69
C PHE A 228 12.59 6.59 16.37
N THR A 229 12.36 5.56 15.56
CA THR A 229 12.34 4.17 16.00
C THR A 229 13.72 3.56 15.74
N ALA A 230 14.54 3.44 16.79
CA ALA A 230 15.83 2.76 16.69
C ALA A 230 15.64 1.25 16.55
N LEU A 231 16.04 0.68 15.40
CA LEU A 231 15.93 -0.75 15.12
C LEU A 231 16.81 -1.56 16.06
N GLU A 232 17.97 -1.03 16.46
CA GLU A 232 18.85 -1.68 17.43
C GLU A 232 18.19 -1.91 18.80
N GLU A 233 17.35 -0.98 19.26
CA GLU A 233 16.60 -1.15 20.52
C GLU A 233 15.47 -2.17 20.36
N VAL A 234 14.79 -2.18 19.21
CA VAL A 234 13.79 -3.22 18.89
C VAL A 234 14.45 -4.61 18.84
N TRP A 235 15.64 -4.71 18.26
CA TRP A 235 16.39 -5.96 18.21
C TRP A 235 16.75 -6.46 19.61
N LYS A 236 17.26 -5.58 20.49
CA LYS A 236 17.54 -5.92 21.91
C LYS A 236 16.30 -6.41 22.65
N ILE A 237 15.11 -5.89 22.33
CA ILE A 237 13.85 -6.40 22.88
C ILE A 237 13.60 -7.82 22.39
N ALA A 238 13.74 -8.06 21.08
CA ALA A 238 13.51 -9.37 20.48
C ALA A 238 14.47 -10.44 21.02
N GLU A 239 15.75 -10.12 21.22
CA GLU A 239 16.74 -11.05 21.81
C GLU A 239 16.37 -11.50 23.22
N ARG A 240 15.71 -10.64 24.01
CA ARG A 240 15.23 -10.98 25.36
C ARG A 240 14.04 -11.93 25.35
N LEU A 241 13.31 -12.05 24.24
CA LEU A 241 12.21 -13.02 24.11
C LEU A 241 12.75 -14.45 23.95
N GLY A 242 13.96 -14.60 23.43
CA GLY A 242 14.66 -15.88 23.33
C GLY A 242 15.62 -15.93 22.14
N ALA A 243 16.57 -16.87 22.18
CA ALA A 243 17.58 -17.03 21.13
C ALA A 243 17.02 -17.40 19.74
N GLN A 244 15.77 -17.87 19.68
CA GLN A 244 15.07 -18.28 18.45
C GLN A 244 13.79 -17.46 18.22
N HIS A 245 13.82 -16.17 18.58
CA HIS A 245 12.67 -15.27 18.37
C HIS A 245 12.31 -15.10 16.88
N HIS A 246 11.05 -14.74 16.62
CA HIS A 246 10.47 -14.65 15.28
C HIS A 246 10.30 -13.22 14.75
N PHE A 247 10.90 -12.23 15.40
CA PHE A 247 11.12 -10.91 14.80
C PHE A 247 12.06 -11.04 13.58
N ALA A 248 11.56 -10.78 12.37
CA ALA A 248 12.32 -11.05 11.14
C ALA A 248 12.12 -10.05 10.00
N VAL A 249 11.10 -9.18 10.02
CA VAL A 249 10.77 -8.33 8.87
C VAL A 249 10.67 -6.86 9.27
N ILE A 250 11.28 -5.98 8.47
CA ILE A 250 11.12 -4.53 8.61
C ILE A 250 10.61 -3.91 7.32
N GLN A 251 9.75 -2.91 7.43
CA GLN A 251 9.26 -2.12 6.31
C GLN A 251 9.49 -0.63 6.55
N PHE A 252 9.99 0.07 5.54
CA PHE A 252 10.35 1.49 5.63
C PHE A 252 10.23 2.23 4.29
N PRO A 253 10.00 3.55 4.31
CA PRO A 253 10.00 4.38 3.12
C PRO A 253 11.37 4.41 2.46
N MET A 254 11.39 4.17 1.15
CA MET A 254 12.59 4.35 0.35
C MET A 254 12.23 4.60 -1.11
N ASN A 255 12.88 5.60 -1.70
CA ASN A 255 12.82 5.90 -3.12
C ASN A 255 13.99 6.80 -3.50
N LEU A 256 13.96 7.33 -4.72
CA LEU A 256 15.03 8.16 -5.27
C LEU A 256 15.43 9.35 -4.37
N PHE A 257 14.49 9.91 -3.62
CA PHE A 257 14.71 11.05 -2.71
C PHE A 257 14.83 10.62 -1.26
N GLU A 258 14.04 9.63 -0.83
CA GLU A 258 14.08 9.05 0.52
C GLU A 258 15.18 7.99 0.62
N SER A 259 16.43 8.43 0.71
CA SER A 259 17.63 7.57 0.69
C SER A 259 18.22 7.26 2.08
N GLY A 260 17.54 7.66 3.16
CA GLY A 260 18.03 7.54 4.53
C GLY A 260 18.45 6.13 4.92
N ALA A 261 17.73 5.10 4.46
CA ALA A 261 18.04 3.71 4.78
C ALA A 261 19.43 3.25 4.30
N VAL A 262 19.97 3.90 3.27
CA VAL A 262 21.27 3.60 2.64
C VAL A 262 22.41 4.45 3.19
N PHE A 263 22.13 5.67 3.65
CA PHE A 263 23.18 6.64 3.95
C PHE A 263 23.13 7.24 5.35
N GLU A 264 21.97 7.24 6.00
CA GLU A 264 21.83 7.76 7.34
C GLU A 264 22.36 6.71 8.31
N LYS A 265 23.46 7.04 9.00
CA LYS A 265 24.04 6.16 10.00
C LYS A 265 23.34 6.42 11.33
N ASN A 266 22.23 5.73 11.52
CA ASN A 266 21.36 5.89 12.69
C ASN A 266 21.30 4.66 13.60
N GLN A 267 22.03 3.59 13.30
CA GLN A 267 22.12 2.38 14.13
C GLN A 267 23.52 2.21 14.72
N SER A 268 23.63 1.40 15.77
CA SER A 268 24.89 0.98 16.38
C SER A 268 25.75 2.16 16.83
N ALA A 269 25.13 3.11 17.52
CA ALA A 269 25.73 4.39 17.90
C ALA A 269 26.29 5.19 16.69
N GLY A 270 25.53 5.22 15.60
CA GLY A 270 25.87 5.99 14.38
C GLY A 270 26.95 5.37 13.51
N ARG A 271 27.23 4.07 13.68
CA ARG A 271 28.22 3.34 12.87
C ARG A 271 27.62 2.69 11.63
N GLN A 272 26.34 2.32 11.71
CA GLN A 272 25.65 1.55 10.67
C GLN A 272 24.39 2.28 10.20
N THR A 273 24.07 2.05 8.94
CA THR A 273 22.78 2.39 8.34
C THR A 273 21.73 1.34 8.69
N LEU A 274 20.46 1.65 8.42
CA LEU A 274 19.35 0.72 8.60
C LEU A 274 19.58 -0.60 7.84
N LEU A 275 20.00 -0.52 6.56
CA LEU A 275 20.19 -1.70 5.72
C LEU A 275 21.39 -2.54 6.13
N GLU A 276 22.48 -1.90 6.59
CA GLU A 276 23.65 -2.60 7.12
C GLU A 276 23.30 -3.39 8.39
N PHE A 277 22.60 -2.75 9.33
CA PHE A 277 22.14 -3.40 10.56
C PHE A 277 21.18 -4.55 10.27
N ALA A 278 20.20 -4.35 9.38
CA ALA A 278 19.25 -5.38 9.01
C ALA A 278 19.94 -6.62 8.40
N ARG A 279 20.90 -6.40 7.51
CA ARG A 279 21.67 -7.49 6.87
C ARG A 279 22.50 -8.27 7.89
N GLU A 280 23.17 -7.59 8.81
CA GLU A 280 23.98 -8.24 9.86
C GLU A 280 23.15 -9.20 10.72
N HIS A 281 21.90 -8.83 11.01
CA HIS A 281 20.98 -9.60 11.85
C HIS A 281 20.03 -10.51 11.06
N GLY A 282 20.24 -10.65 9.75
CA GLY A 282 19.40 -11.49 8.89
C GLY A 282 17.93 -11.03 8.81
N LEU A 283 17.64 -9.75 9.00
CA LEU A 283 16.30 -9.20 8.87
C LEU A 283 15.93 -9.01 7.40
N ALA A 284 14.71 -9.40 7.04
CA ALA A 284 14.14 -9.17 5.73
C ALA A 284 13.65 -7.72 5.61
N THR A 285 13.96 -7.07 4.49
CA THR A 285 13.66 -5.64 4.28
C THR A 285 12.65 -5.39 3.16
N LEU A 286 11.68 -4.52 3.46
CA LEU A 286 10.63 -4.10 2.54
C LEU A 286 10.67 -2.58 2.33
N ALA A 287 11.03 -2.15 1.13
CA ALA A 287 10.97 -0.75 0.75
C ALA A 287 9.56 -0.39 0.26
N ASN A 288 8.86 0.54 0.93
CA ASN A 288 7.59 1.08 0.46
C ASN A 288 7.74 2.50 -0.09
N ARG A 289 6.67 3.00 -0.73
CA ARG A 289 6.61 4.28 -1.46
C ARG A 289 7.64 4.44 -2.59
N PRO A 290 7.89 3.40 -3.42
CA PRO A 290 8.94 3.46 -4.43
C PRO A 290 8.70 4.54 -5.49
N LEU A 291 7.43 4.91 -5.74
CA LEU A 291 7.04 5.88 -6.76
C LEU A 291 6.39 7.15 -6.20
N ASN A 292 6.29 7.30 -4.88
CA ASN A 292 5.64 8.44 -4.22
C ASN A 292 6.63 9.11 -3.27
N ALA A 293 7.50 9.93 -3.81
CA ALA A 293 8.54 10.58 -3.03
C ALA A 293 7.97 11.76 -2.24
N MET A 294 8.23 11.78 -0.94
CA MET A 294 8.01 12.97 -0.13
C MET A 294 9.24 13.88 -0.22
N THR A 295 9.07 15.07 -0.79
CA THR A 295 10.11 16.11 -0.76
C THR A 295 9.79 17.13 0.33
N VAL A 296 10.75 17.98 0.69
CA VAL A 296 10.60 19.02 1.74
C VAL A 296 9.42 19.96 1.48
N ARG A 297 9.00 20.14 0.22
CA ARG A 297 7.93 21.06 -0.18
C ARG A 297 6.64 20.36 -0.57
N ASP A 298 6.72 19.28 -1.35
CA ASP A 298 5.56 18.60 -1.94
C ASP A 298 5.77 17.09 -2.10
N MET A 299 4.68 16.34 -2.32
CA MET A 299 4.73 14.97 -2.85
C MET A 299 5.08 14.99 -4.35
N MET A 300 6.04 14.17 -4.76
CA MET A 300 6.43 13.97 -6.16
C MET A 300 6.21 12.52 -6.58
N ARG A 301 5.41 12.32 -7.63
CA ARG A 301 5.22 11.01 -8.25
C ARG A 301 6.36 10.72 -9.23
N LEU A 302 7.02 9.58 -9.06
CA LEU A 302 8.13 9.12 -9.92
C LEU A 302 7.59 8.24 -11.06
N ALA A 303 6.77 8.81 -11.94
CA ALA A 303 6.20 8.08 -13.06
C ALA A 303 5.98 9.02 -14.26
N ASP A 304 5.94 8.45 -15.46
CA ASP A 304 5.56 9.22 -16.63
C ASP A 304 4.06 9.54 -16.62
N PHE A 305 3.73 10.75 -17.07
CA PHE A 305 2.37 11.24 -17.12
C PHE A 305 1.91 11.35 -18.57
N LYS A 306 0.73 10.80 -18.86
CA LYS A 306 0.02 11.18 -20.08
C LYS A 306 -0.50 12.61 -19.89
N THR A 307 -0.16 13.50 -20.82
CA THR A 307 -0.62 14.88 -20.80
C THR A 307 -1.58 15.13 -21.96
N MET A 308 -2.49 16.08 -21.76
CA MET A 308 -3.38 16.60 -22.80
C MET A 308 -3.33 18.12 -22.78
N SER A 309 -3.37 18.74 -23.97
CA SER A 309 -3.52 20.20 -24.05
C SER A 309 -4.92 20.60 -23.58
N LEU A 310 -5.04 21.77 -22.95
CA LEU A 310 -6.34 22.29 -22.53
C LEU A 310 -7.29 22.43 -23.73
N GLN A 311 -6.78 22.89 -24.88
CA GLN A 311 -7.54 23.00 -26.13
C GLN A 311 -8.17 21.65 -26.54
N ARG A 312 -7.38 20.58 -26.61
CA ARG A 312 -7.90 19.25 -26.96
C ARG A 312 -8.90 18.73 -25.93
N ALA A 313 -8.65 19.02 -24.64
CA ALA A 313 -9.58 18.65 -23.59
C ALA A 313 -10.91 19.41 -23.74
N GLU A 314 -10.88 20.70 -24.05
CA GLU A 314 -12.08 21.52 -24.29
C GLU A 314 -12.91 21.03 -25.49
N GLU A 315 -12.29 20.38 -26.47
CA GLU A 315 -12.98 19.75 -27.61
C GLU A 315 -13.76 18.48 -27.21
N ILE A 316 -13.18 17.61 -26.36
CA ILE A 316 -13.75 16.29 -26.05
C ILE A 316 -14.57 16.25 -24.75
N TYR A 317 -14.19 17.06 -23.77
CA TYR A 317 -14.71 16.99 -22.40
C TYR A 317 -16.21 17.27 -22.31
N PRO A 318 -16.79 18.23 -23.05
CA PRO A 318 -18.24 18.44 -23.05
C PRO A 318 -19.03 17.22 -23.51
N GLN A 319 -18.52 16.47 -24.50
CA GLN A 319 -19.17 15.26 -25.02
C GLN A 319 -19.08 14.09 -24.03
N GLN A 320 -17.93 13.96 -23.33
CA GLN A 320 -17.74 12.98 -22.27
C GLN A 320 -18.72 13.24 -21.10
N LEU A 321 -18.82 14.50 -20.65
CA LEU A 321 -19.77 14.89 -19.62
C LEU A 321 -21.22 14.68 -20.04
N ALA A 322 -21.59 15.01 -21.28
CA ALA A 322 -22.94 14.75 -21.80
C ALA A 322 -23.27 13.25 -21.83
N THR A 323 -22.29 12.40 -22.14
CA THR A 323 -22.46 10.95 -22.10
C THR A 323 -22.66 10.44 -20.68
N LEU A 324 -21.85 10.93 -19.72
CA LEU A 324 -21.99 10.61 -18.31
C LEU A 324 -23.35 11.07 -17.77
N ALA A 325 -23.75 12.32 -18.00
CA ALA A 325 -25.03 12.88 -17.57
C ALA A 325 -26.22 12.08 -18.11
N ARG A 326 -26.16 11.61 -19.36
CA ARG A 326 -27.20 10.76 -19.95
C ARG A 326 -27.32 9.42 -19.22
N LEU A 327 -26.21 8.82 -18.80
CA LEU A 327 -26.22 7.56 -18.03
C LEU A 327 -26.75 7.79 -16.61
N GLU A 328 -26.40 8.91 -15.99
CA GLU A 328 -26.94 9.34 -14.68
C GLU A 328 -28.45 9.54 -14.76
N LYS A 329 -28.93 10.19 -15.83
CA LYS A 329 -30.36 10.34 -16.09
C LYS A 329 -31.06 9.00 -16.41
N GLU A 330 -30.44 8.11 -17.17
CA GLU A 330 -30.95 6.75 -17.42
C GLU A 330 -31.11 5.95 -16.12
N PHE A 331 -30.21 6.15 -15.15
CA PHE A 331 -30.35 5.55 -13.82
C PHE A 331 -31.60 6.05 -13.11
N VAL A 332 -31.80 7.37 -13.08
CA VAL A 332 -32.92 8.00 -12.39
C VAL A 332 -34.26 7.68 -13.05
N ASP A 333 -34.38 7.94 -14.35
CA ASP A 333 -35.66 7.91 -15.07
C ASP A 333 -36.16 6.47 -15.32
N ARG A 334 -35.24 5.49 -15.36
CA ARG A 334 -35.54 4.14 -15.80
C ARG A 334 -35.04 3.08 -14.82
N LEU A 335 -33.73 3.01 -14.57
CA LEU A 335 -33.16 1.86 -13.88
C LEU A 335 -33.59 1.78 -12.40
N ALA A 336 -33.60 2.91 -11.70
CA ALA A 336 -34.00 2.96 -10.30
C ALA A 336 -35.48 2.59 -10.09
N PRO A 337 -36.44 3.09 -10.91
CA PRO A 337 -37.82 2.61 -10.89
C PRO A 337 -37.95 1.11 -11.23
N GLU A 338 -37.31 0.64 -12.31
CA GLU A 338 -37.40 -0.77 -12.75
C GLU A 338 -36.87 -1.76 -11.70
N LEU A 339 -35.85 -1.37 -10.94
CA LEU A 339 -35.24 -2.19 -9.90
C LEU A 339 -35.86 -1.95 -8.50
N GLY A 340 -36.91 -1.12 -8.41
CA GLY A 340 -37.58 -0.81 -7.15
C GLY A 340 -36.69 -0.08 -6.14
N LEU A 341 -35.68 0.66 -6.62
CA LEU A 341 -34.77 1.44 -5.77
C LEU A 341 -35.40 2.76 -5.31
N SER A 342 -36.31 3.33 -6.10
CA SER A 342 -36.96 4.61 -5.80
C SER A 342 -37.72 4.63 -4.47
N SER A 343 -38.20 3.47 -4.00
CA SER A 343 -38.87 3.32 -2.71
C SER A 343 -37.94 2.82 -1.59
N ARG A 344 -36.72 2.41 -1.93
CA ARG A 344 -35.74 1.82 -0.98
C ARG A 344 -34.64 2.79 -0.58
N LEU A 345 -34.39 3.83 -1.37
CA LEU A 345 -33.28 4.74 -1.19
C LEU A 345 -33.77 6.19 -1.21
N GLU A 346 -33.43 6.93 -0.16
CA GLU A 346 -33.61 8.37 -0.13
C GLU A 346 -32.60 9.05 -1.05
N ASN A 347 -33.02 10.15 -1.68
CA ASN A 347 -32.18 10.96 -2.57
C ASN A 347 -31.47 10.14 -3.67
N PHE A 348 -32.11 9.06 -4.16
CA PHE A 348 -31.49 8.18 -5.16
C PHE A 348 -31.05 8.95 -6.42
N GLU A 349 -31.74 10.03 -6.75
CA GLU A 349 -31.43 10.91 -7.88
C GLU A 349 -30.11 11.67 -7.75
N GLN A 350 -29.56 11.74 -6.53
CA GLN A 350 -28.27 12.38 -6.27
C GLN A 350 -27.11 11.38 -6.15
N ILE A 351 -27.39 10.07 -6.16
CA ILE A 351 -26.36 9.03 -6.01
C ILE A 351 -25.29 9.15 -7.12
N PHE A 352 -25.74 9.39 -8.36
CA PHE A 352 -24.85 9.63 -9.49
C PHE A 352 -25.13 11.01 -10.07
N ASN A 353 -24.32 11.99 -9.67
CA ASN A 353 -24.39 13.37 -10.14
C ASN A 353 -22.99 13.94 -10.43
N TRP A 354 -22.11 13.10 -10.96
CA TRP A 354 -20.72 13.46 -11.19
C TRP A 354 -20.57 14.32 -12.45
N ALA A 355 -21.46 14.19 -13.45
CA ALA A 355 -21.38 15.03 -14.64
C ALA A 355 -21.53 16.53 -14.29
N ALA A 356 -22.48 16.90 -13.45
CA ALA A 356 -22.63 18.29 -13.01
C ALA A 356 -21.53 18.70 -12.03
N GLN A 357 -21.13 17.83 -11.08
CA GLN A 357 -20.05 18.15 -10.14
C GLN A 357 -18.71 18.38 -10.85
N LEU A 358 -18.48 17.72 -11.98
CA LEU A 358 -17.24 17.80 -12.76
C LEU A 358 -17.32 18.76 -13.94
N GLU A 359 -18.42 19.49 -14.14
CA GLU A 359 -18.61 20.40 -15.28
C GLU A 359 -17.44 21.39 -15.43
N ARG A 360 -16.97 21.95 -14.30
CA ARG A 360 -15.87 22.92 -14.26
C ARG A 360 -14.49 22.28 -14.05
N GLY A 361 -14.41 20.95 -14.11
CA GLY A 361 -13.23 20.18 -13.71
C GLY A 361 -11.95 20.56 -14.46
N LEU A 362 -12.04 20.96 -15.74
CA LEU A 362 -10.85 21.36 -16.53
C LEU A 362 -10.08 22.55 -15.93
N ARG A 363 -10.76 23.44 -15.19
CA ARG A 363 -10.19 24.70 -14.67
C ARG A 363 -10.28 24.83 -13.15
N PHE A 364 -11.02 23.94 -12.49
CA PHE A 364 -11.26 24.00 -11.05
C PHE A 364 -10.04 23.57 -10.21
N PHE A 365 -9.33 22.54 -10.64
CA PHE A 365 -8.18 22.03 -9.90
C PHE A 365 -6.93 22.89 -10.15
N ARG A 366 -6.14 23.10 -9.09
CA ARG A 366 -4.95 23.97 -9.12
C ARG A 366 -3.77 23.27 -9.76
N ASP A 367 -3.61 21.98 -9.45
CA ASP A 367 -2.51 21.14 -9.85
C ASP A 367 -2.91 19.66 -9.75
N TRP A 368 -1.99 18.79 -10.16
CA TRP A 368 -2.14 17.34 -10.09
C TRP A 368 -2.42 16.83 -8.66
N SER A 369 -1.81 17.43 -7.64
CA SER A 369 -1.96 16.97 -6.25
C SER A 369 -3.36 17.26 -5.71
N HIS A 370 -3.91 18.45 -6.00
CA HIS A 370 -5.29 18.79 -5.69
C HIS A 370 -6.25 17.85 -6.42
N TRP A 371 -6.01 17.61 -7.71
CA TRP A 371 -6.80 16.66 -8.50
C TRP A 371 -6.74 15.23 -7.95
N ASP A 372 -5.54 14.67 -7.75
CA ASP A 372 -5.36 13.30 -7.27
C ASP A 372 -6.00 13.14 -5.88
N HIS A 373 -5.90 14.13 -5.00
CA HIS A 373 -6.59 14.07 -3.71
C HIS A 373 -8.11 13.96 -3.87
N VAL A 374 -8.74 14.85 -4.64
CA VAL A 374 -10.20 14.83 -4.84
C VAL A 374 -10.63 13.55 -5.54
N HIS A 375 -9.89 13.12 -6.57
CA HIS A 375 -10.18 11.90 -7.31
C HIS A 375 -10.08 10.64 -6.43
N GLN A 376 -9.05 10.54 -5.58
CA GLN A 376 -8.77 9.35 -4.76
C GLN A 376 -9.59 9.28 -3.47
N TYR A 377 -9.92 10.42 -2.85
CA TYR A 377 -10.59 10.45 -1.55
C TYR A 377 -12.04 10.93 -1.59
N ASN A 378 -12.48 11.52 -2.70
CA ASN A 378 -13.87 11.92 -2.87
C ASN A 378 -14.51 11.10 -3.99
N ILE A 379 -14.09 11.29 -5.24
CA ILE A 379 -14.83 10.73 -6.40
C ILE A 379 -14.86 9.21 -6.39
N THR A 380 -13.69 8.56 -6.41
CA THR A 380 -13.61 7.09 -6.53
C THR A 380 -14.29 6.38 -5.35
N PRO A 381 -14.00 6.71 -4.07
CA PRO A 381 -14.64 6.02 -2.95
C PRO A 381 -16.16 6.16 -2.92
N HIS A 382 -16.71 7.35 -3.17
CA HIS A 382 -18.16 7.56 -3.19
C HIS A 382 -18.82 6.79 -4.34
N CYS A 383 -18.21 6.80 -5.54
CA CYS A 383 -18.70 6.02 -6.68
C CYS A 383 -18.69 4.52 -6.39
N GLU A 384 -17.56 3.98 -5.91
CA GLU A 384 -17.43 2.55 -5.64
C GLU A 384 -18.36 2.10 -4.52
N HIS A 385 -18.51 2.91 -3.46
CA HIS A 385 -19.44 2.63 -2.39
C HIS A 385 -20.89 2.58 -2.90
N ALA A 386 -21.32 3.58 -3.65
CA ALA A 386 -22.65 3.61 -4.25
C ALA A 386 -22.90 2.39 -5.15
N LEU A 387 -21.94 2.08 -6.03
CA LEU A 387 -22.04 0.93 -6.93
C LEU A 387 -22.06 -0.40 -6.16
N HIS A 388 -21.30 -0.53 -5.07
CA HIS A 388 -21.28 -1.72 -4.22
C HIS A 388 -22.64 -1.94 -3.52
N VAL A 389 -23.16 -0.90 -2.86
CA VAL A 389 -24.47 -0.95 -2.17
C VAL A 389 -25.58 -1.29 -3.16
N LEU A 390 -25.60 -0.63 -4.31
CA LEU A 390 -26.59 -0.87 -5.35
C LEU A 390 -26.47 -2.27 -5.96
N ARG A 391 -25.26 -2.79 -6.13
CA ARG A 391 -25.06 -4.18 -6.59
C ARG A 391 -25.65 -5.19 -5.60
N ALA A 392 -25.53 -4.95 -4.29
CA ALA A 392 -26.13 -5.79 -3.26
C ALA A 392 -27.67 -5.72 -3.29
N LEU A 393 -28.24 -4.53 -3.50
CA LEU A 393 -29.69 -4.33 -3.54
C LEU A 393 -30.35 -4.87 -4.82
N THR A 394 -29.62 -4.94 -5.93
CA THR A 394 -30.15 -5.32 -7.24
C THR A 394 -29.93 -6.80 -7.60
N GLY A 395 -29.24 -7.58 -6.75
CA GLY A 395 -29.21 -9.04 -6.84
C GLY A 395 -28.68 -9.61 -8.17
N GLN A 396 -27.70 -8.94 -8.79
CA GLN A 396 -27.14 -9.28 -10.12
C GLN A 396 -28.10 -9.08 -11.31
N ALA A 397 -29.09 -8.19 -11.23
CA ALA A 397 -29.92 -7.83 -12.37
C ALA A 397 -29.06 -7.49 -13.60
N GLN A 398 -29.35 -8.14 -14.74
CA GLN A 398 -28.57 -7.94 -15.97
C GLN A 398 -28.59 -6.47 -16.43
N ALA A 399 -29.74 -5.81 -16.28
CA ALA A 399 -29.90 -4.38 -16.58
C ALA A 399 -28.94 -3.51 -15.73
N TRP A 400 -28.80 -3.82 -14.44
CA TRP A 400 -27.84 -3.15 -13.55
C TRP A 400 -26.40 -3.36 -14.02
N SER A 401 -26.00 -4.61 -14.26
CA SER A 401 -24.64 -4.94 -14.68
C SER A 401 -24.25 -4.26 -16.00
N ALA A 402 -25.17 -4.23 -16.97
CA ALA A 402 -24.96 -3.55 -18.25
C ALA A 402 -24.83 -2.03 -18.09
N TRP A 403 -25.68 -1.42 -17.26
CA TRP A 403 -25.61 0.01 -16.96
C TRP A 403 -24.32 0.36 -16.20
N GLU A 404 -23.99 -0.39 -15.15
CA GLU A 404 -22.79 -0.20 -14.32
C GLU A 404 -21.53 -0.20 -15.19
N LYS A 405 -21.41 -1.14 -16.14
CA LYS A 405 -20.27 -1.19 -17.06
C LYS A 405 -20.17 0.07 -17.93
N ARG A 406 -21.29 0.54 -18.49
CA ARG A 406 -21.33 1.76 -19.32
C ARG A 406 -21.00 3.00 -18.48
N TYR A 407 -21.58 3.10 -17.29
CA TYR A 407 -21.35 4.20 -16.35
C TYR A 407 -19.88 4.30 -15.94
N ARG A 408 -19.28 3.18 -15.51
CA ARG A 408 -17.86 3.11 -15.15
C ARG A 408 -16.96 3.54 -16.31
N SER A 409 -17.27 3.11 -17.53
CA SER A 409 -16.51 3.50 -18.73
C SER A 409 -16.58 5.01 -18.97
N ALA A 410 -17.79 5.58 -18.95
CA ALA A 410 -17.98 7.01 -19.18
C ALA A 410 -17.33 7.87 -18.08
N LEU A 411 -17.43 7.44 -16.83
CA LEU A 411 -16.77 8.12 -15.71
C LEU A 411 -15.25 8.05 -15.84
N ASP A 412 -14.66 6.87 -16.13
CA ASP A 412 -13.21 6.73 -16.29
C ASP A 412 -12.68 7.60 -17.44
N GLU A 413 -13.42 7.77 -18.55
CA GLU A 413 -13.05 8.70 -19.63
C GLU A 413 -12.94 10.16 -19.14
N VAL A 414 -13.94 10.64 -18.39
CA VAL A 414 -13.95 11.99 -17.79
C VAL A 414 -12.76 12.16 -16.84
N LEU A 415 -12.56 11.19 -15.93
CA LEU A 415 -11.48 11.23 -14.94
C LEU A 415 -10.10 11.13 -15.59
N GLN A 416 -9.95 10.38 -16.69
CA GLN A 416 -8.71 10.31 -17.46
C GLN A 416 -8.38 11.64 -18.15
N THR A 417 -9.36 12.32 -18.75
CA THR A 417 -9.16 13.65 -19.35
C THR A 417 -8.71 14.66 -18.29
N LEU A 418 -9.40 14.72 -17.14
CA LEU A 418 -9.02 15.59 -16.03
C LEU A 418 -7.60 15.30 -15.52
N SER A 419 -7.28 14.02 -15.36
CA SER A 419 -5.93 13.59 -14.98
C SER A 419 -4.89 14.07 -15.99
N ALA A 420 -5.15 13.95 -17.28
CA ALA A 420 -4.19 14.34 -18.32
C ALA A 420 -3.96 15.85 -18.39
N VAL A 421 -4.99 16.67 -18.15
CA VAL A 421 -4.89 18.13 -18.14
C VAL A 421 -4.12 18.63 -16.91
N HIS A 422 -4.47 18.13 -15.73
CA HIS A 422 -3.88 18.59 -14.47
C HIS A 422 -2.50 18.00 -14.19
N SER A 423 -2.06 17.02 -14.97
CA SER A 423 -0.72 16.43 -14.85
C SER A 423 0.40 17.26 -15.48
N ARG A 424 0.13 18.38 -16.18
CA ARG A 424 1.18 19.11 -16.94
C ARG A 424 2.39 19.54 -16.10
N ASN A 425 2.17 20.19 -14.97
CA ASN A 425 3.25 20.64 -14.09
C ASN A 425 4.03 19.46 -13.50
N ALA A 426 3.33 18.37 -13.16
CA ALA A 426 3.96 17.14 -12.68
C ALA A 426 4.77 16.45 -13.80
N ALA A 427 4.28 16.46 -15.03
CA ALA A 427 4.94 15.90 -16.21
C ALA A 427 6.20 16.68 -16.59
N GLU A 428 6.21 18.01 -16.44
CA GLU A 428 7.41 18.83 -16.63
C GLU A 428 8.48 18.49 -15.60
N LYS A 429 8.12 18.43 -14.31
CA LYS A 429 9.03 17.99 -13.24
C LYS A 429 9.57 16.58 -13.49
N SER A 430 8.69 15.64 -13.89
CA SER A 430 9.06 14.26 -14.22
C SER A 430 10.02 14.17 -15.40
N ARG A 431 9.79 14.94 -16.47
CA ARG A 431 10.68 14.99 -17.64
C ARG A 431 12.05 15.58 -17.30
N ALA A 432 12.10 16.66 -16.52
CA ALA A 432 13.35 17.26 -16.08
C ALA A 432 14.16 16.29 -15.19
N LEU A 433 13.48 15.58 -14.29
CA LEU A 433 14.05 14.53 -13.48
C LEU A 433 14.62 13.39 -14.35
N LYS A 434 13.83 12.90 -15.29
CA LYS A 434 14.25 11.84 -16.21
C LYS A 434 15.47 12.25 -17.02
N ALA A 435 15.49 13.44 -17.60
CA ALA A 435 16.64 13.95 -18.36
C ALA A 435 17.94 14.00 -17.52
N ARG A 436 17.84 14.38 -16.24
CA ARG A 436 18.99 14.33 -15.32
C ARG A 436 19.48 12.90 -15.07
N LEU A 437 18.55 11.97 -14.84
CA LEU A 437 18.88 10.55 -14.64
C LEU A 437 19.53 9.95 -15.89
N GLU A 438 19.00 10.22 -17.08
CA GLU A 438 19.54 9.71 -18.35
C GLU A 438 20.94 10.25 -18.64
N HIS A 439 21.20 11.51 -18.31
CA HIS A 439 22.52 12.11 -18.47
C HIS A 439 23.58 11.42 -17.60
N SER A 440 23.23 11.07 -16.36
CA SER A 440 24.15 10.42 -15.43
C SER A 440 24.17 8.90 -15.50
N MET A 441 23.10 8.29 -16.03
CA MET A 441 22.88 6.84 -16.11
C MET A 441 22.21 6.50 -17.46
N PRO A 442 22.98 6.46 -18.57
CA PRO A 442 22.45 6.24 -19.92
C PRO A 442 21.69 4.92 -20.10
N GLU A 443 21.90 3.93 -19.23
CA GLU A 443 21.18 2.65 -19.21
C GLU A 443 19.67 2.78 -18.95
N PHE A 444 19.18 3.99 -18.66
CA PHE A 444 17.77 4.31 -18.45
C PHE A 444 17.10 5.10 -19.58
N ALA A 445 17.83 5.49 -20.63
CA ALA A 445 17.31 6.37 -21.69
C ALA A 445 16.01 5.87 -22.38
N ALA A 446 15.84 4.55 -22.49
CA ALA A 446 14.65 3.95 -23.10
C ALA A 446 13.53 3.61 -22.10
N ALA A 447 13.79 3.69 -20.79
CA ALA A 447 12.86 3.22 -19.76
C ALA A 447 11.93 4.35 -19.27
N PRO A 448 10.66 4.04 -18.93
CA PRO A 448 9.81 4.96 -18.18
C PRO A 448 10.42 5.36 -16.84
N LEU A 449 10.10 6.56 -16.33
CA LEU A 449 10.65 7.00 -15.04
C LEU A 449 10.30 6.04 -13.89
N SER A 450 9.11 5.42 -13.93
CA SER A 450 8.68 4.42 -12.96
C SER A 450 9.61 3.21 -12.93
N GLN A 451 10.00 2.69 -14.10
CA GLN A 451 10.93 1.59 -14.21
C GLN A 451 12.32 1.99 -13.75
N THR A 452 12.79 3.19 -14.10
CA THR A 452 14.08 3.72 -13.63
C THR A 452 14.13 3.80 -12.11
N ALA A 453 13.13 4.40 -11.48
CA ALA A 453 13.02 4.50 -10.03
C ALA A 453 13.00 3.10 -9.37
N LEU A 454 12.14 2.19 -9.87
CA LEU A 454 12.06 0.82 -9.37
C LEU A 454 13.39 0.07 -9.52
N ARG A 455 14.06 0.17 -10.67
CA ARG A 455 15.34 -0.51 -10.92
C ARG A 455 16.43 -0.05 -9.95
N ILE A 456 16.48 1.23 -9.58
CA ILE A 456 17.43 1.74 -8.58
C ILE A 456 17.20 1.05 -7.23
N LEU A 457 15.96 1.02 -6.74
CA LEU A 457 15.58 0.34 -5.50
C LEU A 457 15.87 -1.17 -5.56
N LEU A 458 15.44 -1.82 -6.64
CA LEU A 458 15.67 -3.25 -6.90
C LEU A 458 17.16 -3.57 -7.05
N ASN A 459 18.05 -2.62 -7.32
CA ASN A 459 19.49 -2.88 -7.37
C ASN A 459 20.22 -2.43 -6.10
N THR A 460 19.52 -1.83 -5.14
CA THR A 460 20.14 -1.37 -3.90
C THR A 460 20.47 -2.56 -3.01
N GLU A 461 21.71 -2.61 -2.55
CA GLU A 461 22.15 -3.64 -1.62
C GLU A 461 21.42 -3.51 -0.28
N GLY A 462 21.12 -4.65 0.35
CA GLY A 462 20.35 -4.69 1.60
C GLY A 462 18.83 -4.61 1.42
N VAL A 463 18.31 -4.22 0.25
CA VAL A 463 16.86 -4.26 -0.05
C VAL A 463 16.47 -5.64 -0.58
N ASP A 464 15.60 -6.34 0.14
CA ASP A 464 15.11 -7.67 -0.23
C ASP A 464 13.93 -7.60 -1.19
N ALA A 465 12.93 -6.77 -0.89
CA ALA A 465 11.83 -6.51 -1.81
C ALA A 465 11.33 -5.06 -1.78
N VAL A 466 10.79 -4.63 -2.92
CA VAL A 466 10.17 -3.32 -3.14
C VAL A 466 8.67 -3.50 -3.30
N LEU A 467 7.88 -2.76 -2.53
CA LEU A 467 6.42 -2.86 -2.52
C LEU A 467 5.80 -1.83 -3.46
N LEU A 468 5.23 -2.32 -4.57
CA LEU A 468 4.60 -1.47 -5.58
C LEU A 468 3.07 -1.57 -5.54
N GLY A 469 2.40 -0.42 -5.41
CA GLY A 469 0.94 -0.32 -5.50
C GLY A 469 0.43 -0.53 -6.93
N MET A 470 -0.07 -1.73 -7.24
CA MET A 470 -0.43 -2.15 -8.60
C MET A 470 -1.94 -2.32 -8.77
N ARG A 471 -2.66 -1.22 -9.00
CA ARG A 471 -4.14 -1.21 -9.11
C ARG A 471 -4.70 -1.68 -10.46
N ARG A 472 -3.86 -1.85 -11.47
CA ARG A 472 -4.27 -2.23 -12.83
C ARG A 472 -3.23 -3.16 -13.42
N ARG A 473 -3.64 -4.06 -14.32
CA ARG A 473 -2.74 -5.00 -14.99
C ARG A 473 -1.53 -4.32 -15.65
N SER A 474 -1.70 -3.14 -16.24
CA SER A 474 -0.60 -2.38 -16.84
C SER A 474 0.50 -1.99 -15.84
N TYR A 475 0.15 -1.73 -14.57
CA TYR A 475 1.14 -1.40 -13.52
C TYR A 475 1.95 -2.64 -13.15
N VAL A 476 1.30 -3.82 -13.15
CA VAL A 476 1.98 -5.09 -12.95
C VAL A 476 2.94 -5.38 -14.09
N THR A 477 2.52 -5.16 -15.34
CA THR A 477 3.40 -5.30 -16.51
C THR A 477 4.62 -4.39 -16.41
N ASP A 478 4.43 -3.11 -16.06
CA ASP A 478 5.51 -2.13 -15.89
C ASP A 478 6.51 -2.56 -14.79
N GLY A 479 5.98 -3.01 -13.65
CA GLY A 479 6.80 -3.53 -12.54
C GLY A 479 7.56 -4.80 -12.90
N LEU A 480 6.94 -5.75 -13.60
CA LEU A 480 7.58 -6.98 -14.06
C LEU A 480 8.70 -6.72 -15.08
N GLN A 481 8.55 -5.72 -15.95
CA GLN A 481 9.61 -5.28 -16.86
C GLN A 481 10.81 -4.74 -16.07
N ALA A 482 10.58 -3.88 -15.08
CA ALA A 482 11.63 -3.37 -14.21
C ALA A 482 12.32 -4.49 -13.41
N LEU A 483 11.54 -5.45 -12.90
CA LEU A 483 12.03 -6.60 -12.14
C LEU A 483 12.93 -7.53 -12.96
N ARG A 484 12.55 -7.79 -14.22
CA ARG A 484 13.26 -8.73 -15.11
C ARG A 484 14.41 -8.07 -15.89
N ALA A 485 14.46 -6.73 -15.95
CA ALA A 485 15.53 -6.00 -16.62
C ALA A 485 16.91 -6.32 -16.02
N SER A 486 17.96 -6.23 -16.85
CA SER A 486 19.33 -6.51 -16.42
C SER A 486 19.76 -5.61 -15.24
N PRO A 487 20.57 -6.14 -14.30
CA PRO A 487 21.11 -5.38 -13.18
C PRO A 487 21.87 -4.12 -13.62
N LEU A 488 21.91 -3.13 -12.73
CA LEU A 488 22.62 -1.87 -12.98
C LEU A 488 24.11 -2.01 -12.64
N PRO A 489 25.02 -1.38 -13.41
CA PRO A 489 26.44 -1.40 -13.13
C PRO A 489 26.80 -0.59 -11.86
N ASN A 490 26.09 0.51 -11.59
CA ASN A 490 26.26 1.32 -10.39
C ASN A 490 24.97 1.37 -9.56
N LYS A 491 25.00 0.74 -8.38
CA LYS A 491 23.82 0.51 -7.53
C LYS A 491 23.40 1.73 -6.68
N THR A 492 24.25 2.75 -6.56
CA THR A 492 24.01 3.91 -5.66
C THR A 492 24.01 5.26 -6.38
N ALA A 493 24.52 5.34 -7.61
CA ALA A 493 24.60 6.58 -8.39
C ALA A 493 23.28 7.35 -8.45
N GLY A 494 22.15 6.65 -8.62
CA GLY A 494 20.84 7.27 -8.72
C GLY A 494 20.46 8.15 -7.52
N TYR A 495 20.89 7.78 -6.30
CA TYR A 495 20.59 8.54 -5.09
C TYR A 495 21.50 9.77 -4.91
N LEU A 496 22.74 9.69 -5.39
CA LEU A 496 23.74 10.74 -5.19
C LEU A 496 23.45 12.00 -6.01
N LEU A 497 22.64 11.90 -7.07
CA LEU A 497 22.22 13.01 -7.92
C LEU A 497 21.42 14.10 -7.17
N TRP A 498 20.93 13.79 -5.97
CA TRP A 498 20.01 14.63 -5.19
C TRP A 498 20.63 15.16 -3.90
N LYS A 499 21.88 14.77 -3.61
CA LYS A 499 22.58 15.18 -2.38
C LYS A 499 23.39 16.48 -2.53
N ASN A 500 23.38 17.09 -3.71
CA ASN A 500 24.07 18.36 -4.02
C ASN A 500 23.09 19.52 -4.11
#